data_AF-A0A7X6UNB4-F1
#
_entry.id   AF-A0A7X6UNB4-F1
#
_cell.length_a   1.000
_cell.length_b   1.000
_cell.length_c   1.000
_cell.angle_alpha   90.00
_cell.angle_beta   90.00
_cell.angle_gamma   90.00
#
_symmetry.space_group_name_H-M   'P 1'
#
loop_
_entity.id
_entity.type
_entity.pdbx_description
1 polymer ?
#
loop_
_entity_poly.entity_id
_entity_poly.type
_entity_poly.pdbx_seq_one_letter_code
_entity_poly.pdbx_strand_id
1 'polypeptide(L)'
;FYTGERMVAYDIEKRDIDWAKETFARKPFIWQNRPLPHQHHYGAIVDAIPWAQWQYDGFGDDVAGFMANQNSPGRAVALAAMNEALWNRKMFDRYDTVKRATEIFFGPGMYEILEPGSKAFYRIDSFMREGHFTPYMLKNIDEYEKLVKIARDAYDKAMAKDPERMQIFGGTGSYSYISCLSIAENQLKVAKSAKPDYFQTKYTENIEVIRELATKETGLNEEKGDLFVTPAEIFGGEWLNFRKPSTAFGVLLRGVLHQPRVNSLEFEFESAKAQAQELILYGQHEMHKDRPVTWKIFVNDQLLYEGETGFKEGAQTVAKYMIPSKMVGKKNTVRMESTMIGGTPWNGPWILINYAILRPTK
;
A
#
# COMPACT_ATOMS: atom_id res chain seq x y z
N PHE A 1 0.95 27.00 -8.61
CA PHE A 1 1.17 25.88 -7.68
C PHE A 1 1.68 24.68 -8.48
N TYR A 2 2.48 23.82 -7.88
CA TYR A 2 3.02 22.59 -8.48
C TYR A 2 2.96 21.45 -7.45
N THR A 3 2.52 20.27 -7.85
CA THR A 3 2.32 19.12 -6.94
C THR A 3 3.42 18.06 -7.07
N GLY A 4 4.42 18.29 -7.93
CA GLY A 4 5.35 17.28 -8.42
C GLY A 4 4.93 16.74 -9.79
N GLU A 5 5.62 15.70 -10.26
CA GLU A 5 5.33 15.02 -11.54
C GLU A 5 3.91 14.42 -11.61
N ARG A 6 3.26 14.23 -10.46
CA ARG A 6 1.91 13.66 -10.32
C ARG A 6 1.09 14.45 -9.30
N MET A 7 -0.20 14.11 -9.18
CA MET A 7 -1.12 14.75 -8.24
C MET A 7 -0.68 14.61 -6.78
N VAL A 8 -0.08 13.47 -6.41
CA VAL A 8 0.48 13.19 -5.08
C VAL A 8 1.91 12.69 -5.26
N ALA A 9 2.92 13.38 -4.75
CA ALA A 9 4.32 12.99 -4.85
C ALA A 9 5.01 12.99 -3.47
N TYR A 10 5.84 11.97 -3.18
CA TYR A 10 6.58 11.82 -1.91
C TYR A 10 8.05 11.49 -2.17
N ASP A 11 8.56 11.99 -3.28
CA ASP A 11 9.88 11.68 -3.77
C ASP A 11 10.32 12.77 -4.74
N ILE A 12 9.95 14.04 -4.49
CA ILE A 12 10.30 15.14 -5.38
C ILE A 12 11.82 15.22 -5.46
N GLU A 13 12.35 15.11 -6.67
CA GLU A 13 13.77 15.19 -6.98
C GLU A 13 14.13 16.59 -7.50
N LYS A 14 15.41 16.91 -7.45
CA LYS A 14 15.92 18.19 -7.97
C LYS A 14 15.52 18.42 -9.42
N ARG A 15 15.57 17.38 -10.25
CA ARG A 15 15.17 17.42 -11.66
C ARG A 15 13.71 17.86 -11.86
N ASP A 16 12.81 17.48 -10.95
CA ASP A 16 11.38 17.80 -11.04
C ASP A 16 11.18 19.31 -10.79
N ILE A 17 11.94 19.86 -9.83
CA ILE A 17 11.91 21.29 -9.52
C ILE A 17 12.62 22.12 -10.59
N ASP A 18 13.74 21.63 -11.14
CA ASP A 18 14.45 22.33 -12.22
C ASP A 18 13.60 22.38 -13.50
N TRP A 19 12.92 21.28 -13.86
CA TRP A 19 11.92 21.27 -14.94
C TRP A 19 10.80 22.29 -14.69
N ALA A 20 10.25 22.33 -13.48
CA ALA A 20 9.20 23.27 -13.12
C ALA A 20 9.67 24.73 -13.19
N LYS A 21 10.90 25.01 -12.75
CA LYS A 21 11.51 26.35 -12.84
C LYS A 21 11.68 26.80 -14.27
N GLU A 22 12.20 25.93 -15.13
CA GLU A 22 12.37 26.21 -16.56
C GLU A 22 11.03 26.47 -17.23
N THR A 23 10.06 25.57 -17.01
CA THR A 23 8.72 25.64 -17.62
C THR A 23 7.93 26.87 -17.15
N PHE A 24 8.00 27.22 -15.86
CA PHE A 24 7.25 28.34 -15.29
C PHE A 24 8.02 29.66 -15.29
N ALA A 25 9.30 29.66 -15.71
CA ALA A 25 10.25 30.77 -15.61
C ALA A 25 10.37 31.37 -14.19
N ARG A 26 10.11 30.57 -13.15
CA ARG A 26 10.18 30.99 -11.73
C ARG A 26 10.21 29.79 -10.78
N LYS A 27 10.67 30.01 -9.54
CA LYS A 27 10.57 28.99 -8.48
C LYS A 27 9.10 28.56 -8.28
N PRO A 28 8.81 27.25 -8.27
CA PRO A 28 7.44 26.77 -8.08
C PRO A 28 6.99 27.00 -6.63
N PHE A 29 5.71 27.27 -6.45
CA PHE A 29 5.05 27.18 -5.15
C PHE A 29 4.45 25.79 -5.01
N ILE A 30 4.89 25.02 -4.02
CA ILE A 30 4.53 23.61 -3.87
C ILE A 30 3.17 23.46 -3.18
N TRP A 31 2.33 22.61 -3.76
CA TRP A 31 1.08 22.15 -3.17
C TRP A 31 1.21 20.66 -2.89
N GLN A 32 1.50 20.30 -1.64
CA GLN A 32 1.67 18.92 -1.23
C GLN A 32 0.32 18.29 -0.93
N ASN A 33 -0.12 17.38 -1.79
CA ASN A 33 -1.31 16.58 -1.55
C ASN A 33 -1.01 15.41 -0.61
N ARG A 34 -1.98 15.13 0.27
CA ARG A 34 -2.04 13.97 1.17
C ARG A 34 -0.86 13.73 2.14
N PRO A 35 -0.04 14.71 2.59
CA PRO A 35 1.26 14.55 3.29
C PRO A 35 1.28 13.73 4.59
N LEU A 36 0.87 12.48 4.55
CA LEU A 36 0.86 11.54 5.65
C LEU A 36 1.26 10.18 5.10
N PRO A 37 1.98 9.39 5.90
CA PRO A 37 2.54 8.14 5.45
C PRO A 37 1.53 6.98 5.49
N HIS A 38 0.23 7.25 5.27
CA HIS A 38 -0.83 6.25 5.37
C HIS A 38 -1.60 6.05 4.07
N GLN A 39 -2.06 4.81 3.82
CA GLN A 39 -2.73 4.38 2.59
C GLN A 39 -4.18 4.84 2.50
N HIS A 40 -4.95 4.63 3.56
CA HIS A 40 -6.13 5.42 3.79
C HIS A 40 -5.68 6.63 4.60
N HIS A 41 -6.53 7.61 4.78
CA HIS A 41 -6.22 8.76 5.62
C HIS A 41 -6.20 8.39 7.14
N TYR A 42 -5.70 7.21 7.47
CA TYR A 42 -5.31 6.74 8.78
C TYR A 42 -4.14 7.55 9.33
N GLY A 43 -4.20 8.87 9.30
CA GLY A 43 -3.14 9.67 9.90
C GLY A 43 -3.21 9.45 11.39
N ALA A 44 -2.29 8.66 11.91
CA ALA A 44 -2.16 8.57 13.32
C ALA A 44 -1.51 9.88 13.77
N ILE A 45 -2.07 10.41 14.86
CA ILE A 45 -1.83 11.78 15.32
C ILE A 45 -0.32 12.08 15.49
N VAL A 46 0.49 11.03 15.71
CA VAL A 46 1.92 11.14 16.04
C VAL A 46 2.83 10.44 15.03
N ASP A 47 2.44 10.39 13.75
CA ASP A 47 3.29 9.84 12.71
C ASP A 47 4.51 10.72 12.39
N ALA A 48 5.69 10.09 12.38
CA ALA A 48 6.93 10.73 11.97
C ALA A 48 6.87 11.15 10.49
N ILE A 49 7.12 12.43 10.21
CA ILE A 49 7.13 12.94 8.83
C ILE A 49 8.45 12.55 8.13
N PRO A 50 8.39 11.75 7.04
CA PRO A 50 9.57 11.28 6.34
C PRO A 50 10.14 12.34 5.36
N TRP A 51 10.42 13.55 5.85
CA TRP A 51 10.76 14.72 5.02
C TRP A 51 11.94 14.50 4.07
N ALA A 52 13.05 13.96 4.59
CA ALA A 52 14.26 13.69 3.80
C ALA A 52 14.04 12.60 2.73
N GLN A 53 12.94 11.84 2.81
CA GLN A 53 12.55 10.87 1.79
C GLN A 53 11.61 11.50 0.77
N TRP A 54 10.87 12.55 1.16
CA TRP A 54 9.96 13.28 0.28
C TRP A 54 10.63 14.34 -0.56
N GLN A 55 11.68 14.95 -0.02
CA GLN A 55 12.33 16.11 -0.58
C GLN A 55 13.84 15.90 -0.57
N TYR A 56 14.50 16.31 -1.65
CA TYR A 56 15.96 16.35 -1.72
C TYR A 56 16.54 17.44 -0.83
N ASP A 57 17.81 17.30 -0.46
CA ASP A 57 18.53 18.32 0.30
C ASP A 57 18.64 19.63 -0.50
N GLY A 58 18.37 20.77 0.14
CA GLY A 58 18.28 22.07 -0.53
C GLY A 58 16.91 22.40 -1.14
N PHE A 59 15.92 21.50 -1.08
CA PHE A 59 14.57 21.73 -1.62
C PHE A 59 13.96 23.09 -1.24
N GLY A 60 14.09 23.49 0.04
CA GLY A 60 13.54 24.75 0.53
C GLY A 60 14.13 26.00 -0.14
N ASP A 61 15.35 25.93 -0.65
CA ASP A 61 16.00 27.05 -1.35
C ASP A 61 15.53 27.15 -2.81
N ASP A 62 15.01 26.06 -3.37
CA ASP A 62 14.64 25.92 -4.77
C ASP A 62 13.15 26.18 -5.05
N VAL A 63 12.33 26.39 -4.02
CA VAL A 63 10.90 26.65 -4.12
C VAL A 63 10.55 28.07 -3.65
N ALA A 64 9.43 28.62 -4.14
CA ALA A 64 8.90 29.92 -3.72
C ALA A 64 8.08 29.83 -2.41
N GLY A 65 7.65 28.63 -2.06
CA GLY A 65 6.82 28.36 -0.88
C GLY A 65 6.26 26.95 -0.92
N PHE A 66 5.65 26.53 0.19
CA PHE A 66 5.09 25.20 0.37
C PHE A 66 3.75 25.30 1.10
N MET A 67 2.75 24.56 0.63
CA MET A 67 1.45 24.41 1.29
C MET A 67 1.06 22.94 1.32
N ALA A 68 0.68 22.47 2.51
CA ALA A 68 0.17 21.13 2.72
C ALA A 68 -1.36 21.12 2.63
N ASN A 69 -1.92 20.32 1.73
CA ASN A 69 -3.36 20.10 1.64
C ASN A 69 -3.80 19.14 2.75
N GLN A 70 -4.17 19.69 3.92
CA GLN A 70 -4.56 18.94 5.11
C GLN A 70 -5.68 19.65 5.90
N ASN A 71 -6.46 18.86 6.62
CA ASN A 71 -7.52 19.36 7.51
C ASN A 71 -6.94 19.79 8.87
N SER A 72 -7.36 20.94 9.38
CA SER A 72 -7.01 21.45 10.72
C SER A 72 -8.30 21.56 11.56
N PRO A 73 -8.29 21.28 12.88
CA PRO A 73 -7.13 21.01 13.75
C PRO A 73 -6.62 19.56 13.76
N GLY A 74 -7.35 18.60 13.18
CA GLY A 74 -7.01 17.16 13.26
C GLY A 74 -5.64 16.73 12.69
N ARG A 75 -4.92 17.62 12.00
CA ARG A 75 -3.56 17.39 11.45
C ARG A 75 -2.51 18.37 11.95
N ALA A 76 -2.77 19.05 13.07
CA ALA A 76 -1.88 20.07 13.62
C ALA A 76 -0.45 19.55 13.88
N VAL A 77 -0.30 18.32 14.39
CA VAL A 77 1.02 17.71 14.65
C VAL A 77 1.83 17.54 13.38
N ALA A 78 1.26 16.92 12.34
CA ALA A 78 1.91 16.74 11.05
C ALA A 78 2.26 18.08 10.37
N LEU A 79 1.36 19.07 10.45
CA LEU A 79 1.59 20.42 9.94
C LEU A 79 2.73 21.13 10.67
N ALA A 80 2.80 21.02 11.99
CA ALA A 80 3.91 21.57 12.78
C ALA A 80 5.24 20.90 12.44
N ALA A 81 5.25 19.58 12.24
CA ALA A 81 6.45 18.85 11.86
C ALA A 81 6.96 19.25 10.45
N MET A 82 6.06 19.39 9.48
CA MET A 82 6.42 19.92 8.15
C MET A 82 6.89 21.38 8.22
N ASN A 83 6.28 22.20 9.08
CA ASN A 83 6.71 23.57 9.27
C ASN A 83 8.15 23.65 9.82
N GLU A 84 8.51 22.82 10.80
CA GLU A 84 9.88 22.75 11.31
C GLU A 84 10.87 22.26 10.24
N ALA A 85 10.48 21.27 9.43
CA ALA A 85 11.29 20.80 8.31
C ALA A 85 11.56 21.87 7.24
N LEU A 86 10.67 22.87 7.10
CA LEU A 86 10.84 23.99 6.17
C LEU A 86 11.63 25.15 6.79
N TRP A 87 11.28 25.53 8.02
CA TRP A 87 11.80 26.72 8.70
C TRP A 87 13.17 26.49 9.35
N ASN A 88 13.37 25.34 9.99
CA ASN A 88 14.58 25.02 10.75
C ASN A 88 15.12 23.63 10.39
N ARG A 89 15.46 23.45 9.11
CA ARG A 89 16.00 22.22 8.53
C ARG A 89 17.09 21.54 9.38
N LYS A 90 17.95 22.33 10.04
CA LYS A 90 19.07 21.82 10.86
C LYS A 90 18.63 21.17 12.17
N MET A 91 17.48 21.56 12.72
CA MET A 91 16.93 21.04 13.98
C MET A 91 15.82 20.00 13.74
N PHE A 92 15.40 19.82 12.50
CA PHE A 92 14.38 18.84 12.16
C PHE A 92 14.92 17.41 12.36
N ASP A 93 14.40 16.74 13.37
CA ASP A 93 14.44 15.28 13.51
C ASP A 93 13.00 14.74 13.44
N ARG A 94 12.75 13.75 12.58
CA ARG A 94 11.40 13.27 12.29
C ARG A 94 10.65 12.72 13.51
N TYR A 95 11.36 12.18 14.50
CA TYR A 95 10.76 11.57 15.69
C TYR A 95 10.63 12.61 16.81
N ASP A 96 11.70 13.33 17.11
CA ASP A 96 11.69 14.34 18.17
C ASP A 96 10.76 15.51 17.84
N THR A 97 10.70 15.93 16.57
CA THR A 97 9.81 16.99 16.13
C THR A 97 8.35 16.62 16.35
N VAL A 98 7.97 15.39 15.99
CA VAL A 98 6.59 14.92 16.16
C VAL A 98 6.25 14.73 17.62
N LYS A 99 7.20 14.27 18.44
CA LYS A 99 7.04 14.24 19.90
C LYS A 99 6.75 15.64 20.47
N ARG A 100 7.61 16.62 20.17
CA ARG A 100 7.42 18.03 20.62
C ARG A 100 6.08 18.60 20.15
N ALA A 101 5.76 18.42 18.88
CA ALA A 101 4.49 18.89 18.31
C ALA A 101 3.29 18.23 19.00
N THR A 102 3.36 16.93 19.29
CA THR A 102 2.32 16.24 20.05
C THR A 102 2.16 16.85 21.45
N GLU A 103 3.26 17.12 22.15
CA GLU A 103 3.20 17.72 23.49
C GLU A 103 2.61 19.14 23.48
N ILE A 104 2.84 19.92 22.42
CA ILE A 104 2.24 21.25 22.23
C ILE A 104 0.72 21.16 22.07
N PHE A 105 0.22 20.25 21.22
CA PHE A 105 -1.21 20.18 20.91
C PHE A 105 -2.02 19.33 21.88
N PHE A 106 -1.44 18.27 22.41
CA PHE A 106 -2.11 17.29 23.28
C PHE A 106 -1.66 17.32 24.75
N GLY A 107 -0.62 18.07 25.08
CA GLY A 107 -0.07 18.20 26.42
C GLY A 107 1.06 17.20 26.75
N PRO A 108 1.81 17.46 27.84
CA PRO A 108 2.99 16.67 28.21
C PRO A 108 2.69 15.18 28.36
N GLY A 109 3.55 14.33 27.78
CA GLY A 109 3.45 12.87 27.86
C GLY A 109 2.30 12.24 27.08
N MET A 110 1.67 12.96 26.14
CA MET A 110 0.66 12.35 25.27
C MET A 110 1.31 11.55 24.12
N TYR A 111 2.51 11.93 23.69
CA TYR A 111 3.25 11.21 22.67
C TYR A 111 3.42 9.73 23.02
N GLU A 112 3.91 9.44 24.23
CA GLU A 112 4.14 8.07 24.72
C GLU A 112 2.83 7.25 24.82
N ILE A 113 1.69 7.91 24.95
CA ILE A 113 0.38 7.25 24.98
C ILE A 113 -0.12 6.91 23.57
N LEU A 114 0.05 7.84 22.62
CA LEU A 114 -0.48 7.74 21.25
C LEU A 114 0.45 7.00 20.28
N GLU A 115 1.76 7.00 20.53
CA GLU A 115 2.77 6.40 19.64
C GLU A 115 2.55 4.90 19.40
N PRO A 116 2.24 4.06 20.42
CA PRO A 116 1.95 2.65 20.19
C PRO A 116 0.77 2.44 19.24
N GLY A 117 -0.30 3.22 19.39
CA GLY A 117 -1.47 3.16 18.51
C GLY A 117 -1.16 3.62 17.08
N SER A 118 -0.29 4.61 16.93
CA SER A 118 0.17 5.09 15.62
C SER A 118 1.00 4.06 14.89
N LYS A 119 1.94 3.41 15.58
CA LYS A 119 2.69 2.26 15.06
C LYS A 119 1.77 1.10 14.69
N ALA A 120 0.70 0.87 15.47
CA ALA A 120 -0.29 -0.15 15.14
C ALA A 120 -1.06 0.19 13.86
N PHE A 121 -1.53 1.43 13.69
CA PHE A 121 -2.16 1.87 12.44
C PHE A 121 -1.24 1.73 11.23
N TYR A 122 0.04 2.05 11.41
CA TYR A 122 1.04 1.91 10.35
C TYR A 122 1.19 0.47 9.86
N ARG A 123 1.08 -0.51 10.76
CA ARG A 123 1.04 -1.92 10.40
C ARG A 123 -0.34 -2.36 9.88
N ILE A 124 -1.43 -1.80 10.39
CA ILE A 124 -2.81 -2.06 9.91
C ILE A 124 -2.96 -1.69 8.42
N ASP A 125 -2.28 -0.64 7.95
CA ASP A 125 -2.21 -0.26 6.53
C ASP A 125 -1.69 -1.37 5.62
N SER A 126 -0.90 -2.32 6.14
CA SER A 126 -0.46 -3.50 5.37
C SER A 126 -1.61 -4.44 4.99
N PHE A 127 -2.73 -4.42 5.72
CA PHE A 127 -3.83 -5.38 5.55
C PHE A 127 -4.99 -4.84 4.72
N MET A 128 -4.99 -3.54 4.44
CA MET A 128 -6.14 -2.87 3.84
C MET A 128 -5.69 -1.79 2.87
N ARG A 129 -6.45 -1.63 1.79
CA ARG A 129 -6.42 -0.41 0.97
C ARG A 129 -7.76 0.29 1.04
N GLU A 130 -7.73 1.60 1.25
CA GLU A 130 -8.94 2.45 1.34
C GLU A 130 -9.98 1.93 2.35
N GLY A 131 -9.52 1.27 3.42
CA GLY A 131 -10.37 0.71 4.46
C GLY A 131 -11.15 -0.54 4.04
N HIS A 132 -10.74 -1.24 2.97
CA HIS A 132 -11.39 -2.46 2.51
C HIS A 132 -10.78 -3.73 3.11
N PHE A 133 -11.65 -4.71 3.40
CA PHE A 133 -11.30 -6.06 3.83
C PHE A 133 -10.64 -6.87 2.70
N THR A 134 -9.52 -7.54 2.99
CA THR A 134 -8.70 -8.30 2.02
C THR A 134 -8.46 -9.75 2.49
N PRO A 135 -8.12 -10.69 1.58
CA PRO A 135 -7.73 -12.05 1.96
C PRO A 135 -6.53 -12.09 2.89
N TYR A 136 -5.60 -11.15 2.76
CA TYR A 136 -4.41 -11.04 3.62
C TYR A 136 -4.78 -10.81 5.09
N MET A 137 -5.87 -10.08 5.35
CA MET A 137 -6.39 -9.90 6.72
C MET A 137 -6.89 -11.21 7.31
N LEU A 138 -7.59 -12.06 6.54
CA LEU A 138 -8.04 -13.37 7.03
C LEU A 138 -6.87 -14.29 7.36
N LYS A 139 -5.85 -14.32 6.49
CA LYS A 139 -4.65 -15.13 6.71
C LYS A 139 -3.89 -14.73 7.98
N ASN A 140 -4.05 -13.48 8.44
CA ASN A 140 -3.29 -12.90 9.56
C ASN A 140 -4.21 -12.25 10.62
N ILE A 141 -5.39 -12.83 10.84
CA ILE A 141 -6.43 -12.21 11.68
C ILE A 141 -5.97 -11.98 13.13
N ASP A 142 -5.13 -12.87 13.67
CA ASP A 142 -4.60 -12.75 15.04
C ASP A 142 -3.65 -11.55 15.19
N GLU A 143 -2.79 -11.31 14.19
CA GLU A 143 -1.93 -10.12 14.16
C GLU A 143 -2.78 -8.85 14.06
N TYR A 144 -3.77 -8.86 13.15
CA TYR A 144 -4.67 -7.73 12.97
C TYR A 144 -5.46 -7.40 14.24
N GLU A 145 -6.01 -8.40 14.93
CA GLU A 145 -6.70 -8.23 16.21
C GLU A 145 -5.81 -7.61 17.28
N LYS A 146 -4.57 -8.10 17.42
CA LYS A 146 -3.59 -7.54 18.36
C LYS A 146 -3.32 -6.06 18.07
N LEU A 147 -3.17 -5.68 16.80
CA LEU A 147 -2.92 -4.30 16.40
C LEU A 147 -4.12 -3.39 16.69
N VAL A 148 -5.33 -3.85 16.37
CA VAL A 148 -6.58 -3.12 16.70
C VAL A 148 -6.69 -2.89 18.21
N LYS A 149 -6.35 -3.90 19.01
CA LYS A 149 -6.32 -3.76 20.48
C LYS A 149 -5.30 -2.73 20.95
N ILE A 150 -4.08 -2.72 20.41
CA ILE A 150 -3.06 -1.71 20.75
C ILE A 150 -3.57 -0.29 20.45
N ALA A 151 -4.20 -0.10 19.28
CA ALA A 151 -4.77 1.19 18.89
C ALA A 151 -5.94 1.62 19.81
N ARG A 152 -6.82 0.68 20.20
CA ARG A 152 -7.89 0.93 21.16
C ARG A 152 -7.37 1.32 22.55
N ASP A 153 -6.43 0.53 23.09
CA ASP A 153 -5.86 0.78 24.42
C ASP A 153 -5.14 2.15 24.48
N ALA A 154 -4.47 2.56 23.40
CA ALA A 154 -3.85 3.89 23.29
C ALA A 154 -4.91 5.02 23.26
N TYR A 155 -5.99 4.84 22.51
CA TYR A 155 -7.09 5.81 22.45
C TYR A 155 -7.75 6.00 23.81
N ASP A 156 -8.10 4.90 24.49
CA ASP A 156 -8.80 4.96 25.76
C ASP A 156 -7.94 5.63 26.85
N LYS A 157 -6.62 5.36 26.86
CA LYS A 157 -5.66 6.06 27.73
C LYS A 157 -5.56 7.56 27.43
N ALA A 158 -5.54 7.94 26.15
CA ALA A 158 -5.48 9.35 25.75
C ALA A 158 -6.76 10.10 26.14
N MET A 159 -7.93 9.50 25.89
CA MET A 159 -9.24 10.03 26.29
C MET A 159 -9.36 10.18 27.81
N ALA A 160 -8.84 9.23 28.58
CA ALA A 160 -8.84 9.32 30.05
C ALA A 160 -7.93 10.42 30.58
N LYS A 161 -6.84 10.72 29.88
CA LYS A 161 -5.87 11.76 30.29
C LYS A 161 -6.34 13.16 29.94
N ASP A 162 -6.82 13.38 28.71
CA ASP A 162 -7.24 14.70 28.24
C ASP A 162 -8.33 14.57 27.15
N PRO A 163 -9.62 14.44 27.56
CA PRO A 163 -10.71 14.25 26.61
C PRO A 163 -10.97 15.49 25.75
N GLU A 164 -10.70 16.70 26.26
CA GLU A 164 -10.91 17.95 25.53
C GLU A 164 -9.95 18.06 24.33
N ARG A 165 -8.64 17.87 24.58
CA ARG A 165 -7.64 17.89 23.50
C ARG A 165 -7.82 16.74 22.52
N MET A 166 -8.20 15.55 23.01
CA MET A 166 -8.56 14.44 22.14
C MET A 166 -9.78 14.75 21.29
N GLN A 167 -10.79 15.45 21.79
CA GLN A 167 -11.93 15.88 20.98
C GLN A 167 -11.52 16.87 19.90
N ILE A 168 -10.69 17.87 20.23
CA ILE A 168 -10.25 18.91 19.28
C ILE A 168 -9.32 18.33 18.22
N PHE A 169 -8.19 17.75 18.63
CA PHE A 169 -7.09 17.38 17.74
C PHE A 169 -7.13 15.90 17.33
N GLY A 170 -7.76 15.03 18.13
CA GLY A 170 -7.82 13.59 17.88
C GLY A 170 -9.15 13.04 17.36
N GLY A 171 -10.22 13.84 17.41
CA GLY A 171 -11.61 13.41 17.20
C GLY A 171 -12.37 14.15 16.10
N THR A 172 -11.78 15.14 15.42
CA THR A 172 -12.47 15.93 14.39
C THR A 172 -12.17 15.47 12.95
N GLY A 173 -13.23 15.30 12.16
CA GLY A 173 -13.17 15.08 10.71
C GLY A 173 -12.94 13.63 10.27
N SER A 174 -13.07 13.39 8.96
CA SER A 174 -13.13 12.05 8.33
C SER A 174 -11.87 11.18 8.47
N TYR A 175 -10.84 11.67 9.17
CA TYR A 175 -9.49 11.11 9.20
C TYR A 175 -8.85 11.16 10.60
N SER A 176 -9.69 11.36 11.61
CA SER A 176 -9.31 11.42 13.02
C SER A 176 -8.92 10.03 13.56
N TYR A 177 -8.21 9.96 14.69
CA TYR A 177 -7.81 8.69 15.30
C TYR A 177 -9.01 7.77 15.53
N ILE A 178 -10.12 8.31 16.05
CA ILE A 178 -11.33 7.52 16.29
C ILE A 178 -11.94 6.99 15.00
N SER A 179 -11.97 7.78 13.92
CA SER A 179 -12.42 7.30 12.61
C SER A 179 -11.56 6.13 12.11
N CYS A 180 -10.24 6.22 12.30
CA CYS A 180 -9.30 5.15 11.96
C CYS A 180 -9.61 3.87 12.72
N LEU A 181 -9.77 4.01 14.04
CA LEU A 181 -10.05 2.91 14.95
C LEU A 181 -11.39 2.25 14.62
N SER A 182 -12.45 3.03 14.39
CA SER A 182 -13.77 2.50 14.04
C SER A 182 -13.77 1.71 12.74
N ILE A 183 -13.02 2.15 11.72
CA ILE A 183 -12.89 1.37 10.48
C ILE A 183 -12.16 0.06 10.79
N ALA A 184 -11.03 0.12 11.50
CA ALA A 184 -10.23 -1.06 11.79
C ALA A 184 -11.02 -2.11 12.60
N GLU A 185 -11.79 -1.68 13.60
CA GLU A 185 -12.67 -2.53 14.40
C GLU A 185 -13.82 -3.12 13.59
N ASN A 186 -14.44 -2.34 12.70
CA ASN A 186 -15.48 -2.84 11.83
C ASN A 186 -14.93 -3.92 10.88
N GLN A 187 -13.73 -3.74 10.33
CA GLN A 187 -13.10 -4.76 9.50
C GLN A 187 -12.73 -6.01 10.30
N LEU A 188 -12.23 -5.87 11.53
CA LEU A 188 -12.00 -7.03 12.40
C LEU A 188 -13.29 -7.82 12.64
N LYS A 189 -14.41 -7.12 12.90
CA LYS A 189 -15.72 -7.75 13.07
C LYS A 189 -16.16 -8.52 11.83
N VAL A 190 -15.99 -7.93 10.64
CA VAL A 190 -16.30 -8.59 9.36
C VAL A 190 -15.39 -9.80 9.16
N ALA A 191 -14.09 -9.67 9.41
CA ALA A 191 -13.11 -10.75 9.27
C ALA A 191 -13.43 -11.95 10.16
N LYS A 192 -13.76 -11.72 11.44
CA LYS A 192 -14.15 -12.78 12.38
C LYS A 192 -15.44 -13.50 12.01
N SER A 193 -16.28 -12.87 11.20
CA SER A 193 -17.57 -13.43 10.76
C SER A 193 -17.50 -14.01 9.35
N ALA A 194 -16.36 -13.91 8.66
CA ALA A 194 -16.22 -14.33 7.28
C ALA A 194 -16.17 -15.85 7.18
N LYS A 195 -16.85 -16.39 6.16
CA LYS A 195 -16.74 -17.80 5.78
C LYS A 195 -15.46 -18.02 4.95
N PRO A 196 -14.95 -19.27 4.86
CA PRO A 196 -13.76 -19.57 4.05
C PRO A 196 -13.85 -19.11 2.59
N ASP A 197 -15.06 -19.09 2.02
CA ASP A 197 -15.36 -18.71 0.63
C ASP A 197 -15.82 -17.25 0.48
N TYR A 198 -15.64 -16.41 1.51
CA TYR A 198 -16.18 -15.04 1.54
C TYR A 198 -15.83 -14.23 0.29
N PHE A 199 -14.56 -14.29 -0.16
CA PHE A 199 -14.09 -13.51 -1.29
C PHE A 199 -14.60 -14.07 -2.62
N GLN A 200 -14.63 -15.39 -2.78
CA GLN A 200 -15.16 -16.07 -3.96
C GLN A 200 -16.64 -15.70 -4.14
N THR A 201 -17.44 -15.81 -3.07
CA THR A 201 -18.87 -15.51 -3.10
C THR A 201 -19.16 -14.01 -3.29
N LYS A 202 -18.37 -13.13 -2.66
CA LYS A 202 -18.58 -11.68 -2.77
C LYS A 202 -18.23 -11.12 -4.15
N TYR A 203 -17.27 -11.73 -4.85
CA TYR A 203 -16.73 -11.22 -6.10
C TYR A 203 -16.99 -12.14 -7.29
N THR A 204 -18.01 -13.01 -7.22
CA THR A 204 -18.39 -13.96 -8.28
C THR A 204 -18.45 -13.32 -9.67
N GLU A 205 -19.17 -12.21 -9.83
CA GLU A 205 -19.29 -11.53 -11.13
C GLU A 205 -17.95 -11.00 -11.66
N ASN A 206 -17.05 -10.53 -10.78
CA ASN A 206 -15.71 -10.12 -11.19
C ASN A 206 -14.87 -11.33 -11.60
N ILE A 207 -14.99 -12.44 -10.89
CA ILE A 207 -14.30 -13.69 -11.18
C ILE A 207 -14.74 -14.23 -12.55
N GLU A 208 -16.02 -14.15 -12.88
CA GLU A 208 -16.55 -14.54 -14.20
C GLU A 208 -15.96 -13.69 -15.32
N VAL A 209 -15.95 -12.36 -15.18
CA VAL A 209 -15.34 -11.45 -16.17
C VAL A 209 -13.85 -11.75 -16.37
N ILE A 210 -13.10 -11.99 -15.30
CA ILE A 210 -11.67 -12.32 -15.38
C ILE A 210 -11.46 -13.73 -15.96
N ARG A 211 -12.35 -14.70 -15.70
CA ARG A 211 -12.29 -16.04 -16.30
C ARG A 211 -12.52 -15.96 -17.82
N GLU A 212 -13.50 -15.19 -18.27
CA GLU A 212 -13.74 -14.96 -19.70
C GLU A 212 -12.52 -14.31 -20.38
N LEU A 213 -11.91 -13.32 -19.72
CA LEU A 213 -10.67 -12.70 -20.17
C LEU A 213 -9.53 -13.72 -20.26
N ALA A 214 -9.38 -14.61 -19.28
CA ALA A 214 -8.36 -15.65 -19.27
C ALA A 214 -8.54 -16.69 -20.38
N THR A 215 -9.78 -17.07 -20.68
CA THR A 215 -10.10 -17.92 -21.83
C THR A 215 -9.71 -17.25 -23.14
N LYS A 216 -10.01 -15.95 -23.30
CA LYS A 216 -9.71 -15.19 -24.52
C LYS A 216 -8.22 -14.93 -24.72
N GLU A 217 -7.51 -14.44 -23.71
CA GLU A 217 -6.13 -13.93 -23.85
C GLU A 217 -5.06 -15.02 -23.65
N THR A 218 -5.37 -16.06 -22.88
CA THR A 218 -4.41 -17.12 -22.50
C THR A 218 -4.86 -18.54 -22.80
N GLY A 219 -6.08 -18.71 -23.34
CA GLY A 219 -6.64 -20.01 -23.68
C GLY A 219 -6.85 -20.90 -22.46
N LEU A 220 -7.29 -20.33 -21.33
CA LEU A 220 -7.61 -21.08 -20.11
C LEU A 220 -8.46 -22.32 -20.43
N ASN A 221 -8.04 -23.48 -19.94
CA ASN A 221 -8.78 -24.73 -20.09
C ASN A 221 -8.69 -25.59 -18.83
N GLU A 222 -9.61 -25.36 -17.89
CA GLU A 222 -9.68 -26.06 -16.61
C GLU A 222 -9.96 -27.57 -16.80
N GLU A 223 -10.69 -27.97 -17.85
CA GLU A 223 -10.95 -29.38 -18.18
C GLU A 223 -9.66 -30.15 -18.53
N LYS A 224 -8.66 -29.47 -19.09
CA LYS A 224 -7.33 -30.03 -19.38
C LYS A 224 -6.37 -29.95 -18.19
N GLY A 225 -6.84 -29.47 -17.05
CA GLY A 225 -6.07 -29.39 -15.80
C GLY A 225 -5.35 -28.07 -15.58
N ASP A 226 -5.68 -27.00 -16.32
CA ASP A 226 -5.24 -25.65 -15.94
C ASP A 226 -5.86 -25.30 -14.57
N LEU A 227 -5.05 -24.77 -13.65
CA LEU A 227 -5.54 -24.17 -12.41
C LEU A 227 -5.66 -22.67 -12.60
N PHE A 228 -6.86 -22.12 -12.40
CA PHE A 228 -7.12 -20.70 -12.50
C PHE A 228 -7.10 -20.04 -11.12
N VAL A 229 -6.27 -19.01 -10.95
CA VAL A 229 -6.13 -18.25 -9.70
C VAL A 229 -6.60 -16.83 -9.93
N THR A 230 -7.57 -16.42 -9.12
CA THR A 230 -8.21 -15.10 -9.19
C THR A 230 -7.63 -14.14 -8.15
N PRO A 231 -7.88 -12.82 -8.27
CA PRO A 231 -7.50 -11.86 -7.22
C PRO A 231 -8.12 -12.17 -5.85
N ALA A 232 -9.25 -12.90 -5.82
CA ALA A 232 -9.90 -13.35 -4.59
C ALA A 232 -9.07 -14.41 -3.81
N GLU A 233 -8.11 -15.04 -4.47
CA GLU A 233 -7.25 -16.10 -3.93
C GLU A 233 -5.81 -15.63 -3.71
N ILE A 234 -5.50 -14.40 -4.08
CA ILE A 234 -4.17 -13.80 -3.90
C ILE A 234 -4.13 -13.06 -2.57
N PHE A 235 -3.20 -13.47 -1.71
CA PHE A 235 -2.84 -12.82 -0.46
C PHE A 235 -1.81 -11.72 -0.71
N GLY A 236 -1.91 -10.63 0.05
CA GLY A 236 -1.03 -9.48 -0.04
C GLY A 236 -1.46 -8.47 -1.10
N GLY A 237 -0.64 -7.43 -1.28
CA GLY A 237 -0.91 -6.34 -2.20
C GLY A 237 -2.22 -5.59 -1.97
N GLU A 238 -2.64 -4.87 -3.00
CA GLU A 238 -3.72 -3.88 -2.96
C GLU A 238 -4.76 -4.13 -4.04
N TRP A 239 -6.02 -4.39 -3.69
CA TRP A 239 -7.05 -4.66 -4.69
C TRP A 239 -7.42 -3.42 -5.52
N LEU A 240 -7.71 -3.64 -6.81
CA LEU A 240 -8.13 -2.61 -7.77
C LEU A 240 -9.42 -3.03 -8.50
N ASN A 241 -10.29 -2.06 -8.82
CA ASN A 241 -11.49 -2.23 -9.64
C ASN A 241 -12.46 -3.33 -9.20
N PHE A 242 -12.57 -3.57 -7.88
CA PHE A 242 -13.41 -4.63 -7.31
C PHE A 242 -14.87 -4.20 -7.03
N ARG A 243 -15.20 -2.91 -7.20
CA ARG A 243 -16.54 -2.37 -6.85
C ARG A 243 -17.62 -2.71 -7.88
N LYS A 244 -17.21 -3.03 -9.11
CA LYS A 244 -18.10 -3.42 -10.22
C LYS A 244 -17.36 -4.42 -11.11
N PRO A 245 -18.07 -5.34 -11.78
CA PRO A 245 -17.46 -6.29 -12.72
C PRO A 245 -16.55 -5.58 -13.73
N SER A 246 -15.29 -6.00 -13.80
CA SER A 246 -14.28 -5.32 -14.63
C SER A 246 -13.13 -6.25 -15.03
N THR A 247 -12.70 -6.13 -16.29
CA THR A 247 -11.45 -6.76 -16.79
C THR A 247 -10.18 -6.20 -16.15
N ALA A 248 -10.31 -5.10 -15.39
CA ALA A 248 -9.24 -4.50 -14.63
C ALA A 248 -9.27 -4.89 -13.14
N PHE A 249 -10.14 -5.83 -12.73
CA PHE A 249 -10.11 -6.42 -11.39
C PHE A 249 -8.80 -7.17 -11.20
N GLY A 250 -8.06 -6.84 -10.14
CA GLY A 250 -6.74 -7.38 -9.90
C GLY A 250 -6.13 -6.95 -8.57
N VAL A 251 -4.95 -7.49 -8.28
CA VAL A 251 -4.14 -7.15 -7.11
C VAL A 251 -2.90 -6.38 -7.55
N LEU A 252 -2.71 -5.19 -6.98
CA LEU A 252 -1.56 -4.34 -7.17
C LEU A 252 -0.46 -4.68 -6.17
N LEU A 253 0.69 -5.02 -6.70
CA LEU A 253 1.95 -5.06 -5.99
C LEU A 253 2.66 -3.73 -6.20
N ARG A 254 2.92 -3.00 -5.13
CA ARG A 254 3.66 -1.73 -5.19
C ARG A 254 5.08 -1.94 -4.73
N GLY A 255 5.98 -1.12 -5.25
CA GLY A 255 7.30 -0.97 -4.65
C GLY A 255 7.18 -0.52 -3.19
N VAL A 256 8.21 -0.84 -2.40
CA VAL A 256 8.29 -0.44 -0.99
C VAL A 256 8.77 0.99 -0.91
N LEU A 257 7.95 1.89 -0.38
CA LEU A 257 8.43 3.15 0.20
C LEU A 257 8.90 2.87 1.65
N HIS A 258 9.36 3.85 2.41
CA HIS A 258 9.69 3.76 3.85
C HIS A 258 8.54 3.30 4.78
N GLN A 259 7.42 2.80 4.23
CA GLN A 259 6.27 2.27 4.94
C GLN A 259 6.26 0.75 4.91
N PRO A 260 6.00 0.06 6.05
CA PRO A 260 5.83 -1.36 6.12
C PRO A 260 4.54 -1.67 5.36
N ARG A 261 4.73 -2.08 4.12
CA ARG A 261 3.67 -2.58 3.26
C ARG A 261 4.00 -4.00 2.91
N VAL A 262 2.96 -4.77 2.70
CA VAL A 262 3.11 -6.06 2.07
C VAL A 262 3.54 -5.82 0.64
N ASN A 263 4.82 -6.05 0.38
CA ASN A 263 5.46 -5.91 -0.93
C ASN A 263 5.50 -7.23 -1.68
N SER A 264 4.66 -8.18 -1.26
CA SER A 264 4.55 -9.51 -1.80
C SER A 264 3.11 -9.82 -2.18
N LEU A 265 2.92 -10.55 -3.27
CA LEU A 265 1.71 -11.27 -3.58
C LEU A 265 1.97 -12.75 -3.38
N GLU A 266 1.00 -13.48 -2.86
CA GLU A 266 1.12 -14.91 -2.63
C GLU A 266 -0.17 -15.63 -2.97
N PHE A 267 -0.08 -16.78 -3.59
CA PHE A 267 -1.19 -17.70 -3.73
C PHE A 267 -0.72 -19.14 -3.59
N GLU A 268 -1.65 -20.01 -3.23
CA GLU A 268 -1.40 -21.42 -2.98
C GLU A 268 -2.05 -22.27 -4.07
N PHE A 269 -1.42 -23.40 -4.40
CA PHE A 269 -2.01 -24.38 -5.30
C PHE A 269 -1.62 -25.80 -4.90
N GLU A 270 -2.51 -26.75 -5.17
CA GLU A 270 -2.22 -28.17 -5.00
C GLU A 270 -1.85 -28.80 -6.35
N SER A 271 -0.94 -29.77 -6.31
CA SER A 271 -0.60 -30.55 -7.50
C SER A 271 -0.61 -32.03 -7.17
N ALA A 272 -1.30 -32.82 -8.01
CA ALA A 272 -1.39 -34.27 -7.85
C ALA A 272 -0.06 -34.98 -8.14
N LYS A 273 0.83 -34.36 -8.93
CA LYS A 273 2.12 -34.91 -9.36
C LYS A 273 3.19 -33.82 -9.36
N ALA A 274 4.42 -34.20 -9.00
CA ALA A 274 5.60 -33.36 -9.17
C ALA A 274 5.97 -33.27 -10.66
N GLN A 275 5.19 -32.51 -11.42
CA GLN A 275 5.38 -32.25 -12.85
C GLN A 275 5.64 -30.76 -13.06
N ALA A 276 6.38 -30.42 -14.12
CA ALA A 276 6.64 -29.03 -14.46
C ALA A 276 5.33 -28.29 -14.80
N GLN A 277 5.31 -26.99 -14.55
CA GLN A 277 4.15 -26.12 -14.72
C GLN A 277 4.57 -24.85 -15.46
N GLU A 278 3.78 -24.42 -16.44
CA GLU A 278 3.86 -23.06 -16.96
C GLU A 278 3.03 -22.14 -16.05
N LEU A 279 3.69 -21.21 -15.36
CA LEU A 279 3.04 -20.10 -14.69
C LEU A 279 2.78 -19.00 -15.71
N ILE A 280 1.50 -18.74 -15.97
CA ILE A 280 1.05 -17.69 -16.88
C ILE A 280 0.43 -16.59 -16.03
N LEU A 281 1.00 -15.39 -16.08
CA LEU A 281 0.50 -14.21 -15.38
C LEU A 281 -0.06 -13.25 -16.41
N TYR A 282 -1.25 -12.71 -16.16
CA TYR A 282 -1.81 -11.62 -16.95
C TYR A 282 -1.93 -10.37 -16.10
N GLY A 283 -1.41 -9.28 -16.63
CA GLY A 283 -1.25 -8.07 -15.84
C GLY A 283 -0.67 -6.92 -16.64
N GLN A 284 -0.40 -5.82 -15.95
CA GLN A 284 0.26 -4.64 -16.49
C GLN A 284 1.17 -4.05 -15.42
N HIS A 285 2.11 -3.21 -15.83
CA HIS A 285 2.87 -2.41 -14.90
C HIS A 285 2.76 -0.94 -15.22
N GLU A 286 3.20 -0.13 -14.27
CA GLU A 286 3.47 1.28 -14.50
C GLU A 286 4.85 1.60 -13.94
N MET A 287 5.66 2.23 -14.77
CA MET A 287 6.97 2.74 -14.43
C MET A 287 6.85 3.99 -13.57
N HIS A 288 7.97 4.34 -12.94
CA HIS A 288 8.11 5.58 -12.20
C HIS A 288 9.46 6.16 -12.49
N LYS A 289 9.49 7.40 -13.00
CA LYS A 289 10.74 8.10 -13.30
C LYS A 289 11.68 7.30 -14.22
N ASP A 290 11.11 6.63 -15.21
CA ASP A 290 11.81 5.77 -16.18
C ASP A 290 12.55 4.57 -15.56
N ARG A 291 12.24 4.21 -14.31
CA ARG A 291 12.82 3.04 -13.65
C ARG A 291 12.09 1.77 -14.11
N PRO A 292 12.82 0.73 -14.58
CA PRO A 292 12.20 -0.52 -15.03
C PRO A 292 11.50 -1.21 -13.87
N VAL A 293 10.35 -1.83 -14.14
CA VAL A 293 9.59 -2.52 -13.09
C VAL A 293 10.08 -3.96 -12.98
N THR A 294 10.66 -4.29 -11.83
CA THR A 294 11.28 -5.60 -11.56
C THR A 294 10.66 -6.30 -10.35
N TRP A 295 10.78 -7.63 -10.32
CA TRP A 295 10.29 -8.47 -9.24
C TRP A 295 11.09 -9.77 -9.07
N LYS A 296 10.83 -10.46 -7.97
CA LYS A 296 11.24 -11.84 -7.72
C LYS A 296 10.01 -12.74 -7.69
N ILE A 297 10.13 -13.93 -8.28
CA ILE A 297 9.12 -14.98 -8.17
C ILE A 297 9.75 -16.16 -7.45
N PHE A 298 9.08 -16.66 -6.43
CA PHE A 298 9.47 -17.83 -5.66
C PHE A 298 8.39 -18.91 -5.75
N VAL A 299 8.82 -20.17 -5.74
CA VAL A 299 7.96 -21.34 -5.56
C VAL A 299 8.50 -22.14 -4.40
N ASN A 300 7.71 -22.30 -3.33
CA ASN A 300 8.14 -23.00 -2.11
C ASN A 300 9.48 -22.47 -1.57
N ASP A 301 9.58 -21.15 -1.46
CA ASP A 301 10.78 -20.39 -1.04
C ASP A 301 12.02 -20.54 -1.94
N GLN A 302 11.93 -21.28 -3.06
CA GLN A 302 12.98 -21.34 -4.06
C GLN A 302 12.80 -20.25 -5.11
N LEU A 303 13.86 -19.49 -5.40
CA LEU A 303 13.83 -18.46 -6.43
C LEU A 303 13.64 -19.09 -7.81
N LEU A 304 12.54 -18.72 -8.47
CA LEU A 304 12.22 -19.10 -9.84
C LEU A 304 12.76 -18.07 -10.84
N TYR A 305 12.56 -16.79 -10.54
CA TYR A 305 12.87 -15.68 -11.44
C TYR A 305 13.23 -14.41 -10.67
N GLU A 306 14.17 -13.62 -11.21
CA GLU A 306 14.48 -12.26 -10.78
C GLU A 306 14.76 -11.41 -12.04
N GLY A 307 14.06 -10.29 -12.19
CA GLY A 307 14.19 -9.42 -13.36
C GLY A 307 12.94 -8.60 -13.66
N GLU A 308 12.85 -8.10 -14.90
CA GLU A 308 11.69 -7.35 -15.40
C GLU A 308 10.42 -8.22 -15.44
N THR A 309 9.25 -7.62 -15.23
CA THR A 309 8.00 -8.39 -15.13
C THR A 309 7.57 -9.08 -16.43
N GLY A 310 8.11 -8.68 -17.57
CA GLY A 310 7.63 -9.08 -18.90
C GLY A 310 6.30 -8.44 -19.31
N PHE A 311 5.72 -7.59 -18.45
CA PHE A 311 4.55 -6.78 -18.82
C PHE A 311 4.95 -5.54 -19.63
N LYS A 312 3.96 -4.90 -20.26
CA LYS A 312 4.14 -3.64 -21.00
C LYS A 312 3.54 -2.47 -20.23
N GLU A 313 4.17 -1.30 -20.38
CA GLU A 313 3.68 -0.03 -19.87
C GLU A 313 2.34 0.33 -20.52
N GLY A 314 1.35 0.67 -19.70
CA GLY A 314 0.04 1.13 -20.17
C GLY A 314 -0.82 0.09 -20.90
N ALA A 315 -0.44 -1.19 -20.89
CA ALA A 315 -1.18 -2.26 -21.55
C ALA A 315 -1.16 -3.57 -20.74
N GLN A 316 -2.30 -4.25 -20.69
CA GLN A 316 -2.38 -5.59 -20.14
C GLN A 316 -1.75 -6.61 -21.11
N THR A 317 -0.90 -7.47 -20.57
CA THR A 317 -0.11 -8.43 -21.33
C THR A 317 0.12 -9.72 -20.54
N VAL A 318 0.57 -10.75 -21.23
CA VAL A 318 0.88 -12.06 -20.67
C VAL A 318 2.39 -12.18 -20.41
N ALA A 319 2.76 -12.57 -19.20
CA ALA A 319 4.10 -13.00 -18.84
C ALA A 319 4.08 -14.50 -18.49
N LYS A 320 5.11 -15.24 -18.89
CA LYS A 320 5.18 -16.70 -18.73
C LYS A 320 6.49 -17.11 -18.09
N TYR A 321 6.39 -18.02 -17.12
CA TYR A 321 7.52 -18.53 -16.35
C TYR A 321 7.42 -20.04 -16.24
N MET A 322 8.53 -20.74 -16.47
CA MET A 322 8.54 -22.20 -16.41
C MET A 322 8.98 -22.68 -15.04
N ILE A 323 8.06 -23.27 -14.28
CA ILE A 323 8.31 -23.88 -12.98
C ILE A 323 8.83 -25.31 -13.19
N PRO A 324 10.10 -25.61 -12.87
CA PRO A 324 10.62 -26.96 -12.99
C PRO A 324 9.92 -27.93 -12.03
N SER A 325 9.75 -29.19 -12.44
CA SER A 325 9.10 -30.23 -11.61
C SER A 325 9.70 -30.36 -10.20
N LYS A 326 11.02 -30.15 -10.06
CA LYS A 326 11.73 -30.18 -8.77
C LYS A 326 11.28 -29.10 -7.76
N MET A 327 10.62 -28.04 -8.23
CA MET A 327 10.07 -26.99 -7.36
C MET A 327 8.61 -27.28 -6.96
N VAL A 328 7.95 -28.26 -7.59
CA VAL A 328 6.53 -28.58 -7.39
C VAL A 328 6.39 -29.76 -6.43
N GLY A 329 5.80 -29.50 -5.26
CA GLY A 329 5.33 -30.48 -4.29
C GLY A 329 3.83 -30.73 -4.37
N LYS A 330 3.28 -31.39 -3.34
CA LYS A 330 1.84 -31.67 -3.22
C LYS A 330 1.03 -30.40 -2.92
N LYS A 331 1.55 -29.55 -2.04
CA LYS A 331 1.05 -28.21 -1.73
C LYS A 331 2.15 -27.23 -2.06
N ASN A 332 1.79 -26.17 -2.73
CA ASN A 332 2.73 -25.21 -3.27
C ASN A 332 2.31 -23.79 -2.97
N THR A 333 3.30 -22.94 -2.79
CA THR A 333 3.11 -21.50 -2.64
C THR A 333 3.91 -20.78 -3.71
N VAL A 334 3.23 -19.93 -4.48
CA VAL A 334 3.88 -18.98 -5.39
C VAL A 334 3.88 -17.62 -4.70
N ARG A 335 5.07 -17.02 -4.56
CA ARG A 335 5.25 -15.72 -3.94
C ARG A 335 5.97 -14.78 -4.89
N MET A 336 5.41 -13.60 -5.13
CA MET A 336 5.96 -12.57 -6.01
C MET A 336 6.30 -11.34 -5.18
N GLU A 337 7.52 -10.84 -5.23
CA GLU A 337 7.97 -9.67 -4.47
C GLU A 337 8.44 -8.57 -5.41
N SER A 338 7.98 -7.34 -5.21
CA SER A 338 8.55 -6.22 -5.97
C SER A 338 9.95 -5.91 -5.43
N THR A 339 10.92 -5.82 -6.33
CA THR A 339 12.28 -5.37 -6.02
C THR A 339 12.41 -3.86 -6.11
N MET A 340 11.31 -3.17 -6.45
CA MET A 340 11.30 -1.72 -6.65
C MET A 340 11.13 -0.98 -5.35
N ILE A 341 11.86 0.13 -5.23
CA ILE A 341 11.53 1.19 -4.28
C ILE A 341 10.34 1.95 -4.86
N GLY A 342 9.23 1.91 -4.13
CA GLY A 342 7.95 2.51 -4.49
C GLY A 342 7.96 4.02 -4.34
N GLY A 343 7.16 4.74 -5.13
CA GLY A 343 6.72 6.09 -4.78
C GLY A 343 5.60 6.05 -3.72
N THR A 344 4.66 6.98 -3.82
CA THR A 344 3.46 7.02 -2.97
C THR A 344 2.50 5.85 -3.28
N PRO A 345 1.52 5.49 -2.41
CA PRO A 345 0.44 4.55 -2.78
C PRO A 345 -0.36 4.97 -4.01
N TRP A 346 -0.19 6.19 -4.50
CA TRP A 346 -0.92 6.78 -5.61
C TRP A 346 -0.11 6.76 -6.91
N ASN A 347 1.17 6.38 -6.87
CA ASN A 347 2.06 6.41 -8.01
C ASN A 347 2.72 5.04 -8.29
N GLY A 348 3.33 4.94 -9.46
CA GLY A 348 4.30 3.90 -9.76
C GLY A 348 5.51 3.90 -8.81
N PRO A 349 6.41 2.92 -8.95
CA PRO A 349 6.23 1.75 -9.80
C PRO A 349 5.23 0.78 -9.14
N TRP A 350 4.34 0.20 -9.95
CA TRP A 350 3.40 -0.83 -9.51
C TRP A 350 3.21 -1.91 -10.57
N ILE A 351 2.80 -3.09 -10.12
CA ILE A 351 2.52 -4.27 -10.94
C ILE A 351 1.09 -4.71 -10.60
N LEU A 352 0.21 -4.75 -11.58
CA LEU A 352 -1.15 -5.28 -11.44
C LEU A 352 -1.18 -6.71 -11.95
N ILE A 353 -1.64 -7.64 -11.11
CA ILE A 353 -1.97 -9.01 -11.51
C ILE A 353 -3.49 -9.16 -11.54
N ASN A 354 -4.02 -9.43 -12.72
CA ASN A 354 -5.45 -9.68 -12.90
C ASN A 354 -5.79 -11.14 -12.66
N TYR A 355 -4.93 -12.07 -13.09
CA TYR A 355 -5.05 -13.49 -12.79
C TYR A 355 -3.73 -14.23 -12.99
N ALA A 356 -3.66 -15.45 -12.47
CA ALA A 356 -2.63 -16.42 -12.79
C ALA A 356 -3.26 -17.74 -13.28
N ILE A 357 -2.55 -18.44 -14.17
CA ILE A 357 -2.86 -19.81 -14.57
C ILE A 357 -1.63 -20.66 -14.30
N LEU A 358 -1.85 -21.82 -13.69
CA LEU A 358 -0.85 -22.89 -13.65
C LEU A 358 -1.26 -23.97 -14.62
N ARG A 359 -0.47 -24.14 -15.66
CA ARG A 359 -0.70 -25.11 -16.72
C ARG A 359 0.30 -26.25 -16.62
N PRO A 360 -0.15 -27.50 -16.42
CA PRO A 360 0.71 -28.66 -16.51
C PRO A 360 1.43 -28.74 -17.86
N THR A 361 2.75 -28.90 -17.83
CA THR A 361 3.49 -29.28 -19.03
C THR A 361 3.47 -30.80 -19.18
N LYS A 362 3.45 -31.28 -20.43
CA LYS A 362 3.50 -32.71 -20.74
C LYS A 362 4.78 -33.39 -20.27
#